data_AF-A0A820E556-F1
#
_entry.id   AF-A0A820E556-F1
#
_cell.length_a   1.000
_cell.length_b   1.000
_cell.length_c   1.000
_cell.angle_alpha   90.00
_cell.angle_beta   90.00
_cell.angle_gamma   90.00
#
_symmetry.space_group_name_H-M   'P 1'
#
loop_
_entity.id
_entity.type
_entity.pdbx_description
1 polymer ?
#
loop_
_entity_poly.entity_id
_entity_poly.type
_entity_poly.pdbx_seq_one_letter_code
_entity_poly.pdbx_strand_id
1 'polypeptide(L)'
;MTDEQHNAMGPVMDATSETQKLSEQPEVIFSAIDALYRKHKEHKVHCFTEEHREKHIANWKVTKYAEEKVAYGTNYFLKVFIGDGLYLHMRVHHHPNQDKYDFYALHETIKHNVATCVFTEGKKQIFFYNQSVKSNFCHLDDPLSYFNY
;
A
#
# COMPACT_ATOMS: atom_id res chain seq x y z
N MET A 1 11.21 11.02 12.79
CA MET A 1 9.80 11.19 13.19
C MET A 1 9.08 11.70 11.96
N THR A 2 8.27 10.87 11.31
CA THR A 2 7.50 11.28 10.13
C THR A 2 6.14 11.73 10.62
N ASP A 3 5.93 13.04 10.59
CA ASP A 3 4.76 13.72 11.12
C ASP A 3 3.45 13.17 10.55
N GLU A 4 2.57 12.74 11.46
CA GLU A 4 1.14 12.50 11.20
C GLU A 4 0.41 13.80 10.78
N GLN A 5 1.09 14.96 10.78
CA GLN A 5 0.50 16.30 10.67
C GLN A 5 0.48 16.92 9.27
N HIS A 6 0.96 16.24 8.21
CA HIS A 6 1.03 16.83 6.86
C HIS A 6 0.03 16.26 5.84
N ASN A 7 -0.93 15.42 6.23
CA ASN A 7 -1.93 14.86 5.33
C ASN A 7 -3.32 15.43 5.62
N ALA A 8 -4.06 15.79 4.57
CA ALA A 8 -5.48 16.17 4.66
C ALA A 8 -6.41 14.95 4.84
N MET A 9 -5.92 13.93 5.54
CA MET A 9 -6.66 12.70 5.81
C MET A 9 -7.59 12.92 7.00
N GLY A 10 -8.83 12.49 6.85
CA GLY A 10 -9.82 12.43 7.92
C GLY A 10 -9.45 11.42 9.02
N PRO A 11 -10.27 11.33 10.06
CA PRO A 11 -10.05 10.39 11.16
C PRO A 11 -10.09 8.95 10.67
N VAL A 12 -9.29 8.09 11.30
CA VAL A 12 -9.37 6.64 11.09
C VAL A 12 -10.65 6.11 11.71
N MET A 13 -11.45 5.43 10.90
CA MET A 13 -12.74 4.85 11.26
C MET A 13 -12.71 3.33 11.06
N ASP A 14 -13.58 2.62 11.78
CA ASP A 14 -13.81 1.18 11.55
C ASP A 14 -14.57 0.98 10.25
N ALA A 15 -14.25 -0.09 9.52
CA ALA A 15 -14.85 -0.35 8.21
C ALA A 15 -16.38 -0.44 8.28
N THR A 16 -17.04 0.32 7.41
CA THR A 16 -18.49 0.22 7.18
C THR A 16 -18.81 -0.82 6.11
N SER A 17 -20.06 -1.28 6.05
CA SER A 17 -20.52 -2.18 4.98
C SER A 17 -20.35 -1.57 3.59
N GLU A 18 -20.42 -0.24 3.47
CA GLU A 18 -20.16 0.47 2.22
C GLU A 18 -18.68 0.35 1.86
N THR A 19 -17.78 0.73 2.76
CA THR A 19 -16.32 0.65 2.53
C THR A 19 -15.86 -0.77 2.19
N GLN A 20 -16.45 -1.77 2.83
CA GLN A 20 -16.19 -3.17 2.51
C GLN A 20 -16.58 -3.48 1.05
N LYS A 21 -17.78 -3.12 0.61
CA LYS A 21 -18.23 -3.32 -0.78
C LYS A 21 -17.32 -2.64 -1.81
N LEU A 22 -16.77 -1.47 -1.48
CA LEU A 22 -15.82 -0.77 -2.37
C LEU A 22 -14.56 -1.59 -2.59
N SER A 23 -14.02 -2.17 -1.52
CA SER A 23 -12.81 -2.98 -1.57
C SER A 23 -13.04 -4.39 -2.10
N GLU A 24 -14.30 -4.84 -2.17
CA GLU A 24 -14.68 -6.18 -2.65
C GLU A 24 -14.80 -6.24 -4.18
N GLN A 25 -14.66 -5.10 -4.86
CA GLN A 25 -14.63 -5.09 -6.33
C GLN A 25 -13.47 -5.97 -6.82
N PRO A 26 -13.72 -6.96 -7.70
CA PRO A 26 -12.69 -7.88 -8.17
C PRO A 26 -11.47 -7.18 -8.75
N GLU A 27 -11.68 -6.07 -9.45
CA GLU A 27 -10.63 -5.24 -10.05
C GLU A 27 -9.65 -4.69 -8.99
N VAL A 28 -10.18 -4.22 -7.85
CA VAL A 28 -9.38 -3.68 -6.74
C VAL A 28 -8.63 -4.80 -6.03
N ILE A 29 -9.31 -5.91 -5.71
CA ILE A 29 -8.70 -7.07 -5.06
C ILE A 29 -7.56 -7.62 -5.91
N PHE A 30 -7.82 -7.92 -7.19
CA PHE A 30 -6.81 -8.51 -8.06
C PHE A 30 -5.63 -7.58 -8.28
N SER A 31 -5.87 -6.28 -8.47
CA SER A 31 -4.77 -5.31 -8.61
C SER A 31 -3.90 -5.22 -7.36
N ALA A 32 -4.51 -5.21 -6.17
CA ALA A 32 -3.78 -5.14 -4.91
C ALA A 32 -3.01 -6.43 -4.61
N ILE A 33 -3.62 -7.60 -4.86
CA ILE A 33 -2.97 -8.89 -4.72
C ILE A 33 -1.84 -9.04 -5.73
N ASP A 34 -2.03 -8.70 -7.00
CA ASP A 34 -0.96 -8.77 -8.00
C ASP A 34 0.20 -7.82 -7.65
N ALA A 35 -0.09 -6.64 -7.09
CA ALA A 35 0.93 -5.73 -6.58
C ALA A 35 1.71 -6.32 -5.39
N LEU A 36 1.01 -6.99 -4.45
CA LEU A 36 1.64 -7.72 -3.34
C LEU A 36 2.57 -8.80 -3.87
N TYR A 37 2.10 -9.63 -4.79
CA TYR A 37 2.85 -10.77 -5.30
C TYR A 37 4.06 -10.32 -6.11
N ARG A 38 3.90 -9.31 -6.97
CA ARG A 38 5.01 -8.74 -7.73
C ARG A 38 6.14 -8.23 -6.83
N LYS A 39 5.78 -7.62 -5.70
CA LYS A 39 6.77 -7.10 -4.74
C LYS A 39 7.47 -8.17 -3.94
N HIS A 40 6.78 -9.26 -3.61
CA HIS A 40 7.33 -10.33 -2.76
C HIS A 40 7.77 -11.58 -3.53
N LYS A 41 7.63 -11.61 -4.85
CA LYS A 41 8.04 -12.72 -5.72
C LYS A 41 9.50 -13.14 -5.52
N GLU A 42 10.37 -12.18 -5.20
CA GLU A 42 11.82 -12.39 -5.03
C GLU A 42 12.26 -12.31 -3.55
N HIS A 43 11.32 -12.11 -2.61
CA HIS A 43 11.63 -11.95 -1.19
C HIS A 43 11.78 -13.31 -0.49
N LYS A 44 12.97 -13.56 0.10
CA LYS A 44 13.27 -14.79 0.86
C LYS A 44 12.43 -14.98 2.14
N VAL A 45 11.74 -13.95 2.62
CA VAL A 45 11.02 -13.94 3.91
C VAL A 45 9.51 -14.21 3.75
N HIS A 46 8.93 -13.81 2.62
CA HIS A 46 7.51 -13.98 2.30
C HIS A 46 7.37 -14.45 0.86
N CYS A 47 7.79 -15.68 0.56
CA CYS A 47 7.53 -16.29 -0.74
C CYS A 47 6.03 -16.61 -0.85
N PHE A 48 5.25 -15.69 -1.41
CA PHE A 48 3.86 -15.96 -1.72
C PHE A 48 3.74 -16.83 -2.98
N THR A 49 3.13 -18.01 -2.82
CA THR A 49 2.80 -18.95 -3.91
C THR A 49 1.36 -18.73 -4.40
N GLU A 50 0.98 -19.28 -5.55
CA GLU A 50 -0.40 -19.18 -6.06
C GLU A 50 -1.47 -19.65 -5.05
N GLU A 51 -1.18 -20.66 -4.22
CA GLU A 51 -2.11 -21.11 -3.16
C GLU A 51 -2.34 -20.03 -2.09
N HIS A 52 -1.33 -19.21 -1.79
CA HIS A 52 -1.49 -18.07 -0.90
C HIS A 52 -2.39 -17.01 -1.54
N ARG A 53 -2.52 -16.98 -2.87
CA ARG A 53 -3.24 -15.92 -3.60
C ARG A 53 -4.73 -16.10 -3.37
N GLU A 54 -5.21 -17.32 -3.60
CA GLU A 54 -6.59 -17.72 -3.32
C GLU A 54 -6.93 -17.54 -1.84
N LYS A 55 -6.00 -17.92 -0.94
CA LYS A 55 -6.18 -17.72 0.50
C LYS A 55 -6.31 -16.25 0.88
N HIS A 56 -5.48 -15.36 0.32
CA HIS A 56 -5.56 -13.92 0.63
C HIS A 56 -6.83 -13.28 0.09
N ILE A 57 -7.30 -13.70 -1.09
CA ILE A 57 -8.58 -13.27 -1.65
C ILE A 57 -9.74 -13.76 -0.77
N ALA A 58 -9.72 -15.03 -0.34
CA ALA A 58 -10.77 -15.60 0.50
C ALA A 58 -10.86 -14.95 1.90
N ASN A 59 -9.74 -14.45 2.43
CA ASN A 59 -9.67 -13.77 3.72
C ASN A 59 -9.78 -12.25 3.63
N TRP A 60 -10.03 -11.70 2.43
CA TRP A 60 -10.00 -10.27 2.17
C TRP A 60 -11.08 -9.52 2.96
N LYS A 61 -10.65 -8.70 3.92
CA LYS A 61 -11.57 -7.94 4.77
C LYS A 61 -11.01 -6.58 5.13
N VAL A 62 -11.70 -5.50 4.80
CA VAL A 62 -11.36 -4.17 5.31
C VAL A 62 -11.74 -4.11 6.78
N THR A 63 -10.79 -3.70 7.60
CA THR A 63 -10.97 -3.58 9.05
C THR A 63 -11.08 -2.11 9.47
N LYS A 64 -10.33 -1.24 8.80
CA LYS A 64 -10.31 0.20 9.07
C LYS A 64 -10.11 0.98 7.79
N TYR A 65 -10.57 2.22 7.81
CA TYR A 65 -10.37 3.13 6.69
C TYR A 65 -10.19 4.57 7.14
N ALA A 66 -9.70 5.39 6.23
CA ALA A 66 -9.75 6.83 6.31
C ALA A 66 -9.90 7.43 4.92
N GLU A 67 -10.37 8.67 4.87
CA GLU A 67 -10.67 9.37 3.62
C GLU A 67 -9.85 10.65 3.48
N GLU A 68 -9.50 11.00 2.26
CA GLU A 68 -8.92 12.30 1.91
C GLU A 68 -9.66 12.83 0.68
N LYS A 69 -10.31 13.99 0.84
CA LYS A 69 -10.99 14.67 -0.27
C LYS A 69 -9.96 15.35 -1.15
N VAL A 70 -10.01 15.09 -2.47
CA VAL A 70 -9.14 15.72 -3.47
C VAL A 70 -9.97 16.36 -4.57
N ALA A 71 -9.34 17.20 -5.41
CA ALA A 71 -10.04 18.00 -6.42
C ALA A 71 -10.91 17.19 -7.40
N TYR A 72 -10.55 15.92 -7.65
CA TYR A 72 -11.22 15.05 -8.63
C TYR A 72 -11.77 13.75 -8.03
N GLY A 73 -11.99 13.70 -6.71
CA GLY A 73 -12.54 12.51 -6.06
C GLY A 73 -12.15 12.37 -4.60
N THR A 74 -12.13 11.13 -4.13
CA THR A 74 -11.79 10.79 -2.75
C THR A 74 -10.74 9.69 -2.72
N ASN A 75 -9.66 9.89 -1.96
CA ASN A 75 -8.73 8.81 -1.66
C ASN A 75 -9.17 8.09 -0.40
N TYR A 76 -9.28 6.77 -0.51
CA TYR A 76 -9.53 5.87 0.59
C TYR A 76 -8.23 5.19 0.98
N PHE A 77 -7.85 5.32 2.26
CA PHE A 77 -6.75 4.58 2.87
C PHE A 77 -7.36 3.42 3.64
N LEU A 78 -7.08 2.19 3.21
CA LEU A 78 -7.74 0.99 3.69
C LEU A 78 -6.75 0.08 4.42
N LYS A 79 -7.12 -0.42 5.60
CA LYS A 79 -6.44 -1.55 6.27
C LYS A 79 -7.21 -2.82 5.99
N VAL A 80 -6.58 -3.71 5.23
CA VAL A 80 -7.17 -4.95 4.75
C VAL A 80 -6.52 -6.13 5.45
N PHE A 81 -7.30 -6.98 6.07
CA PHE A 81 -6.89 -8.30 6.55
C PHE A 81 -6.85 -9.27 5.38
N ILE A 82 -5.79 -10.08 5.30
CA ILE A 82 -5.58 -11.06 4.22
C ILE A 82 -5.32 -12.48 4.75
N GLY A 83 -5.66 -12.75 6.02
CA GLY A 83 -5.44 -14.03 6.68
C GLY A 83 -4.17 -14.09 7.53
N ASP A 84 -4.07 -15.10 8.39
CA ASP A 84 -2.88 -15.41 9.21
C ASP A 84 -2.33 -14.24 10.06
N GLY A 85 -3.21 -13.33 10.50
CA GLY A 85 -2.80 -12.13 11.25
C GLY A 85 -2.07 -11.08 10.40
N LEU A 86 -2.08 -11.24 9.08
CA LEU A 86 -1.45 -10.35 8.11
C LEU A 86 -2.44 -9.32 7.57
N TYR A 87 -1.91 -8.12 7.39
CA TYR A 87 -2.64 -6.96 6.93
C TYR A 87 -1.89 -6.25 5.80
N LEU A 88 -2.65 -5.69 4.88
CA LEU A 88 -2.20 -4.73 3.88
C LEU A 88 -2.74 -3.35 4.25
N HIS A 89 -1.96 -2.32 3.94
CA HIS A 89 -2.49 -0.97 3.88
C HIS A 89 -2.44 -0.53 2.42
N MET A 90 -3.56 -0.07 1.88
CA MET A 90 -3.67 0.27 0.47
C MET A 90 -4.40 1.60 0.27
N ARG A 91 -4.11 2.24 -0.86
CA ARG A 91 -4.79 3.45 -1.30
C ARG A 91 -5.65 3.12 -2.51
N VAL A 92 -6.91 3.53 -2.45
CA VAL A 92 -7.90 3.40 -3.51
C VAL A 92 -8.42 4.80 -3.84
N HIS A 93 -8.58 5.13 -5.10
CA HIS A 93 -9.13 6.40 -5.54
C HIS A 93 -10.55 6.20 -6.07
N HIS A 94 -11.50 6.99 -5.57
CA HIS A 94 -12.87 7.02 -6.08
C HIS A 94 -13.03 8.16 -7.07
N HIS A 95 -13.46 7.82 -8.27
CA HIS A 95 -13.83 8.74 -9.33
C HIS A 95 -15.36 8.99 -9.28
N PRO A 96 -15.83 10.11 -8.69
CA PRO A 96 -17.26 10.34 -8.47
C PRO A 96 -18.07 10.44 -9.76
N ASN A 97 -17.45 10.86 -10.86
CA ASN A 97 -18.10 10.99 -12.17
C ASN A 97 -18.43 9.64 -12.83
N GLN A 98 -17.72 8.57 -12.43
CA GLN A 98 -17.85 7.23 -13.02
C GLN A 98 -18.31 6.20 -11.99
N ASP A 99 -18.45 6.61 -10.74
CA ASP A 99 -18.61 5.74 -9.57
C ASP A 99 -17.64 4.54 -9.57
N LYS A 100 -16.39 4.81 -9.98
CA LYS A 100 -15.34 3.80 -10.15
C LYS A 100 -14.30 3.92 -9.06
N TYR A 101 -13.80 2.78 -8.60
CA TYR A 101 -12.74 2.68 -7.60
C TYR A 101 -11.50 2.07 -8.23
N ASP A 102 -10.41 2.82 -8.22
CA ASP A 102 -9.15 2.39 -8.81
C ASP A 102 -8.11 2.15 -7.71
N PHE A 103 -7.52 0.95 -7.72
CA PHE A 103 -6.37 0.67 -6.87
C PHE A 103 -5.19 1.56 -7.27
N TYR A 104 -4.62 2.26 -6.29
CA TYR A 104 -3.53 3.20 -6.53
C TYR A 104 -2.18 2.64 -6.08
N ALA A 105 -2.06 2.19 -4.82
CA ALA A 105 -0.80 1.72 -4.27
C ALA A 105 -0.97 0.89 -2.99
N LEU A 106 0.03 0.07 -2.68
CA LEU A 106 0.23 -0.52 -1.36
C LEU A 106 1.17 0.36 -0.53
N HIS A 107 0.94 0.41 0.78
CA HIS A 107 1.89 1.01 1.71
C HIS A 107 3.12 0.13 1.82
N GLU A 108 4.28 0.72 1.60
CA GLU A 108 5.56 0.07 1.85
C GLU A 108 6.25 0.65 3.09
N THR A 109 6.83 -0.24 3.88
CA THR A 109 7.69 0.10 5.01
C THR A 109 8.97 -0.74 4.92
N ILE A 110 10.08 -0.20 5.40
CA ILE A 110 11.34 -0.93 5.48
C ILE A 110 11.42 -1.56 6.87
N LYS A 111 11.46 -2.89 6.94
CA LYS A 111 11.75 -3.65 8.18
C LYS A 111 13.03 -4.44 7.97
N HIS A 112 13.99 -4.30 8.88
CA HIS A 112 15.27 -5.03 8.82
C HIS A 112 15.97 -4.93 7.44
N ASN A 113 16.04 -3.71 6.87
CA ASN A 113 16.59 -3.44 5.52
C ASN A 113 15.86 -4.13 4.36
N VAL A 114 14.63 -4.59 4.58
CA VAL A 114 13.79 -5.24 3.57
C VAL A 114 12.49 -4.45 3.42
N ALA A 115 12.19 -4.00 2.20
CA ALA A 115 10.91 -3.37 1.89
C ALA A 115 9.79 -4.41 2.00
N THR A 116 8.70 -4.07 2.68
CA THR A 116 7.52 -4.92 2.80
C THR A 116 6.25 -4.09 2.83
N CYS A 117 5.19 -4.63 2.27
CA CYS A 117 3.83 -4.10 2.34
C CYS A 117 2.92 -4.93 3.25
N VAL A 118 3.51 -5.81 4.07
CA VAL A 118 2.79 -6.69 5.00
C VAL A 118 2.97 -6.23 6.44
N PHE A 119 1.83 -6.08 7.12
CA PHE A 119 1.69 -5.57 8.46
C PHE A 119 1.05 -6.63 9.37
N THR A 120 1.31 -6.55 10.67
CA THR A 120 0.71 -7.41 11.69
C THR A 120 -0.25 -6.59 12.56
N GLU A 121 -1.19 -7.28 13.21
CA GLU A 121 -2.34 -6.70 13.93
C GLU A 121 -2.01 -5.52 14.86
N GLY A 122 -0.85 -5.56 15.53
CA GLY A 122 -0.39 -4.54 16.48
C GLY A 122 0.13 -3.23 15.88
N LYS A 123 0.32 -3.13 14.55
CA LYS A 123 0.77 -1.87 13.93
C LYS A 123 -0.42 -0.95 13.64
N LYS A 124 -0.50 0.17 14.38
CA LYS A 124 -1.30 1.35 14.03
C LYS A 124 -0.60 2.10 12.91
N GLN A 125 -0.91 1.87 11.64
CA GLN A 125 -0.62 2.91 10.62
C GLN A 125 -1.36 2.67 9.31
N ILE A 126 -2.46 3.39 9.09
CA ILE A 126 -3.17 3.45 7.80
C ILE A 126 -2.53 4.50 6.87
N PHE A 127 -1.54 5.23 7.37
CA PHE A 127 -0.95 6.39 6.72
C PHE A 127 0.27 6.01 5.90
N PHE A 128 0.31 6.48 4.65
CA PHE A 128 1.56 6.52 3.89
C PHE A 128 1.53 7.54 2.77
N TYR A 129 2.65 8.22 2.58
CA TYR A 129 2.91 8.99 1.38
C TYR A 129 3.44 8.05 0.30
N ASN A 130 2.90 8.14 -0.91
CA ASN A 130 3.73 7.87 -2.08
C ASN A 130 4.72 9.03 -2.16
N GLN A 131 5.89 8.89 -1.52
CA GLN A 131 7.04 9.58 -2.09
C GLN A 131 7.22 8.95 -3.46
N SER A 132 6.91 9.70 -4.52
CA SER A 132 7.54 9.43 -5.81
C SER A 132 9.00 9.16 -5.51
N VAL A 133 9.46 7.96 -5.83
CA VAL A 133 10.86 7.59 -5.71
C VAL A 133 11.60 8.53 -6.65
N LYS A 134 12.01 9.71 -6.16
CA LYS A 134 13.13 10.41 -6.75
C LYS A 134 14.30 9.49 -6.47
N SER A 135 14.64 8.69 -7.48
CA SER A 135 15.90 7.99 -7.59
C SER A 135 17.04 9.00 -7.49
N ASN A 136 17.40 9.38 -6.27
CA ASN A 136 18.72 9.93 -5.98
C ASN A 136 19.56 8.73 -5.57
N PHE A 137 20.07 8.06 -6.61
CA PHE A 137 21.25 7.23 -6.48
C PHE A 137 22.29 8.00 -5.68
N CYS A 138 22.78 7.35 -4.63
CA CYS A 138 23.99 7.70 -3.94
C CYS A 138 25.12 7.84 -4.97
N HIS A 139 25.75 9.01 -5.04
CA HIS A 139 27.17 9.11 -5.41
C HIS A 139 27.83 9.98 -4.34
N LEU A 140 28.27 9.32 -3.29
CA LEU A 140 29.40 9.76 -2.50
C LEU A 140 30.61 8.96 -3.01
N ASP A 141 31.61 9.75 -3.41
CA ASP A 141 33.04 9.46 -3.50
C ASP A 141 33.55 8.60 -4.66
N ASP A 142 34.15 9.27 -5.65
CA ASP A 142 35.55 8.96 -5.99
C ASP A 142 36.32 10.24 -6.43
N PRO A 143 37.44 10.60 -5.77
CA PRO A 143 38.30 11.70 -6.16
C PRO A 143 39.42 11.23 -7.11
N LEU A 144 39.80 12.09 -8.06
CA LEU A 144 41.05 12.05 -8.85
C LEU A 144 41.29 10.80 -9.73
N SER A 145 41.25 10.97 -11.06
CA SER A 145 42.42 10.71 -11.94
C SER A 145 42.10 10.75 -13.45
N TYR A 146 42.85 11.62 -14.15
CA TYR A 146 43.55 11.40 -15.43
C TYR A 146 42.84 11.39 -16.81
N PHE A 147 43.60 12.02 -17.74
CA PHE A 147 43.56 12.10 -19.22
C PHE A 147 42.67 13.17 -19.87
N ASN A 148 43.19 14.30 -20.38
CA ASN A 148 44.02 14.52 -21.60
C ASN A 148 43.43 13.84 -22.85
N TYR A 149 42.77 14.62 -23.71
CA TYR A 149 43.21 14.98 -25.08
C TYR A 149 42.36 16.16 -25.59
#